data_AF-A0A5S9WP07-F1
#
_entry.id   AF-A0A5S9WP07-F1
#
_cell.length_a   1.000
_cell.length_b   1.000
_cell.length_c   1.000
_cell.angle_alpha   90.00
_cell.angle_beta   90.00
_cell.angle_gamma   90.00
#
_symmetry.space_group_name_H-M   'P 1'
#
loop_
_entity.id
_entity.type
_entity.pdbx_description
1 polymer ?
#
loop_
_entity_poly.entity_id
_entity_poly.type
_entity_poly.pdbx_seq_one_letter_code
_entity_poly.pdbx_strand_id
1 'polypeptide(L)'
;MRFRCVSKQWSFIISKRRDFVESIMARSLRQPPHKLPVFIFHQCDPGTFFTVSSTFSQSTKPKVSIMPGRNHYNAFRYQYVRGFICCSSSVYDLVTIYNPTTRQCLPLPKIESMVLSPKRHKHCYFGYDHVMNEYKVLAMVNDSQELTQTFHVFTLGRDCPQWRKIRGNIDYELISVSRAGVCIDGTIYYVAVRRKDNENYGELLMMSFDVKSERFYHVRTPETLWSPKCTERGLFNHQGKLGCISSNENNISMWIMENAEKQEWSNITFGLLEYPGGDFRTFSGITPAARL
;
A
#
# COMPACT_ATOMS: atom_id res chain seq x y z
N MET A 1 12.19 -19.76 -4.66
CA MET A 1 12.73 -21.12 -4.88
C MET A 1 13.57 -21.12 -6.15
N ARG A 2 14.84 -21.55 -6.10
CA ARG A 2 15.76 -21.60 -7.26
C ARG A 2 15.67 -22.90 -8.07
N PHE A 3 15.03 -23.95 -7.55
CA PHE A 3 14.89 -25.26 -8.19
C PHE A 3 13.42 -25.66 -8.22
N ARG A 4 12.88 -25.94 -9.42
CA ARG A 4 11.48 -26.34 -9.62
C ARG A 4 11.28 -27.86 -9.77
N CYS A 5 12.34 -28.64 -9.69
CA CYS A 5 12.28 -30.10 -9.76
C CYS A 5 12.35 -30.70 -8.36
N VAL A 6 11.19 -30.82 -7.71
CA VAL A 6 11.02 -31.59 -6.48
C VAL A 6 9.95 -32.65 -6.71
N SER A 7 10.02 -33.78 -5.99
CA SER A 7 8.97 -34.81 -6.08
C SER A 7 7.59 -34.22 -5.80
N LYS A 8 6.51 -34.87 -6.28
CA LYS A 8 5.12 -34.43 -6.02
C LYS A 8 4.83 -34.22 -4.53
N GLN A 9 5.38 -35.09 -3.68
CA GLN A 9 5.20 -35.03 -2.24
C GLN A 9 5.91 -33.83 -1.62
N TRP A 10 7.15 -33.54 -2.05
CA TRP A 10 7.87 -32.34 -1.65
C TRP A 10 7.20 -31.06 -2.17
N SER A 11 6.71 -31.06 -3.41
CA SER A 11 5.94 -29.94 -3.97
C SER A 11 4.70 -29.64 -3.13
N PHE A 12 3.98 -30.69 -2.71
CA PHE A 12 2.83 -30.57 -1.83
C PHE A 12 3.20 -30.00 -0.45
N ILE A 13 4.26 -30.51 0.18
CA ILE A 13 4.72 -30.01 1.49
C ILE A 13 5.12 -28.53 1.39
N ILE A 14 5.88 -28.16 0.36
CA ILE A 14 6.40 -26.80 0.22
C ILE A 14 5.30 -25.79 -0.20
N SER A 15 4.28 -26.23 -0.93
CA SER A 15 3.28 -25.33 -1.53
C SER A 15 1.92 -25.36 -0.84
N LYS A 16 1.58 -26.42 -0.10
CA LYS A 16 0.21 -26.65 0.43
C LYS A 16 0.16 -26.86 1.94
N ARG A 17 1.25 -27.30 2.60
CA ARG A 17 1.28 -27.42 4.07
C ARG A 17 1.51 -26.07 4.73
N ARG A 18 0.45 -25.54 5.37
CA ARG A 18 0.47 -24.23 6.04
C ARG A 18 1.48 -24.17 7.17
N ASP A 19 1.49 -25.18 8.03
CA ASP A 19 2.39 -25.29 9.17
C ASP A 19 3.88 -25.28 8.77
N PHE A 20 4.22 -25.92 7.65
CA PHE A 20 5.57 -25.90 7.10
C PHE A 20 5.95 -24.50 6.59
N VAL A 21 5.08 -23.85 5.81
CA VAL A 21 5.31 -22.48 5.32
C VAL A 21 5.42 -21.49 6.48
N GLU A 22 4.53 -21.59 7.47
CA GLU A 22 4.53 -20.78 8.68
C GLU A 22 5.79 -21.01 9.52
N SER A 23 6.28 -22.25 9.65
CA SER A 23 7.54 -22.53 10.34
C SER A 23 8.75 -21.89 9.65
N ILE A 24 8.77 -21.87 8.31
CA ILE A 24 9.83 -21.24 7.53
C ILE A 24 9.78 -19.73 7.72
N MET A 25 8.58 -19.15 7.67
CA MET A 25 8.34 -17.72 7.91
C MET A 25 8.74 -17.37 9.35
N ALA A 26 8.19 -18.04 10.36
CA ALA A 26 8.51 -17.81 11.77
C ALA A 26 10.02 -17.96 12.07
N ARG A 27 10.69 -18.93 11.45
CA ARG A 27 12.15 -19.09 11.58
C ARG A 27 12.91 -17.96 10.87
N SER A 28 12.46 -17.54 9.70
CA SER A 28 13.01 -16.38 8.97
C SER A 28 12.86 -15.09 9.79
N LEU A 29 11.71 -14.90 10.45
CA LEU A 29 11.39 -13.78 11.32
C LEU A 29 12.22 -13.76 12.63
N ARG A 30 12.71 -14.92 13.08
CA ARG A 30 13.47 -15.09 14.34
C ARG A 30 14.99 -15.03 14.17
N GLN A 31 15.52 -15.08 12.95
CA GLN A 31 16.97 -15.07 12.71
C GLN A 31 17.51 -13.63 12.56
N PRO A 32 18.73 -13.34 13.06
CA PRO A 32 19.39 -12.05 12.84
C PRO A 32 19.61 -11.80 11.33
N PRO A 33 19.63 -10.53 10.89
CA PRO A 33 19.50 -10.17 9.48
C PRO A 33 20.79 -10.44 8.71
N HIS A 34 21.02 -11.70 8.31
CA HIS A 34 22.05 -12.05 7.32
C HIS A 34 21.51 -12.00 5.88
N LYS A 35 20.25 -11.59 5.68
CA LYS A 35 19.66 -11.38 4.35
C LYS A 35 19.78 -9.90 3.98
N LEU A 36 20.54 -9.64 2.93
CA LEU A 36 20.68 -8.33 2.30
C LEU A 36 19.30 -7.67 2.11
N PRO A 37 19.16 -6.36 2.36
CA PRO A 37 17.92 -5.64 2.14
C PRO A 37 17.47 -5.83 0.68
N VAL A 38 16.21 -6.23 0.51
CA VAL A 38 15.57 -6.30 -0.79
C VAL A 38 15.13 -4.88 -1.14
N PHE A 39 15.91 -4.23 -2.00
CA PHE A 39 15.51 -2.95 -2.57
C PHE A 39 14.56 -3.20 -3.74
N ILE A 40 13.42 -2.51 -3.72
CA ILE A 40 12.44 -2.50 -4.79
C ILE A 40 12.52 -1.12 -5.44
N PHE A 41 13.19 -1.03 -6.59
CA PHE A 41 13.25 0.21 -7.36
C PHE A 41 12.10 0.25 -8.35
N HIS A 42 11.34 1.34 -8.31
CA HIS A 42 10.34 1.68 -9.31
C HIS A 42 10.94 2.75 -10.22
N GLN A 43 11.11 2.43 -11.49
CA GLN A 43 11.56 3.38 -12.50
C GLN A 43 10.50 3.45 -13.60
N CYS A 44 10.23 4.67 -14.08
CA CYS A 44 9.09 4.97 -14.93
C CYS A 44 9.42 5.14 -16.43
N ASP A 45 10.67 5.02 -16.87
CA ASP A 45 11.03 5.33 -18.26
C ASP A 45 11.87 4.20 -18.88
N PRO A 46 11.47 3.58 -20.02
CA PRO A 46 10.28 3.84 -20.87
C PRO A 46 8.99 3.11 -20.43
N GLY A 47 8.94 2.56 -19.21
CA GLY A 47 7.76 1.89 -18.67
C GLY A 47 7.93 1.56 -17.18
N THR A 48 6.84 1.18 -16.52
CA THR A 48 6.83 0.84 -15.09
C THR A 48 7.43 -0.54 -14.85
N PHE A 49 8.62 -0.58 -14.23
CA PHE A 49 9.26 -1.83 -13.83
C PHE A 49 9.71 -1.81 -12.37
N PHE A 50 9.80 -3.01 -11.81
CA PHE A 50 10.38 -3.23 -10.49
C PHE A 50 11.71 -3.95 -10.61
N THR A 51 12.74 -3.37 -10.02
CA THR A 51 14.01 -4.05 -9.81
C THR A 51 14.11 -4.48 -8.37
N VAL A 52 14.11 -5.79 -8.15
CA VAL A 52 14.44 -6.41 -6.86
C VAL A 52 15.93 -6.70 -6.84
N SER A 53 16.68 -5.96 -6.03
CA SER A 53 18.12 -6.14 -5.87
C SER A 53 18.54 -6.19 -4.41
N SER A 54 19.57 -7.00 -4.14
CA SER A 54 20.27 -7.06 -2.87
C SER A 54 21.43 -6.06 -2.77
N THR A 55 21.77 -5.41 -3.89
CA THR A 55 22.86 -4.45 -4.04
C THR A 55 22.41 -3.34 -5.00
N PHE A 56 22.51 -2.07 -4.60
CA PHE A 56 22.24 -0.97 -5.50
C PHE A 56 23.44 -0.76 -6.44
N SER A 57 23.23 -0.92 -7.75
CA SER A 57 24.19 -0.51 -8.78
C SER A 57 23.42 0.25 -9.85
N GLN A 58 23.97 1.38 -10.32
CA GLN A 58 23.41 2.15 -11.43
C GLN A 58 23.31 1.31 -12.73
N SER A 59 24.03 0.19 -12.85
CA SER A 59 23.96 -0.73 -14.00
C SER A 59 22.94 -1.87 -13.87
N THR A 60 22.11 -1.86 -12.82
CA THR A 60 21.17 -2.97 -12.57
C THR A 60 20.07 -2.99 -13.62
N LYS A 61 20.16 -3.92 -14.58
CA LYS A 61 19.13 -4.09 -15.62
C LYS A 61 17.77 -4.44 -14.99
N PRO A 62 16.66 -3.86 -15.48
CA PRO A 62 15.32 -4.22 -15.04
C PRO A 62 15.08 -5.71 -15.22
N LYS A 63 14.56 -6.38 -14.17
CA LYS A 63 14.27 -7.82 -14.22
C LYS A 63 12.81 -8.14 -14.49
N VAL A 64 11.87 -7.22 -14.22
CA VAL A 64 10.43 -7.43 -14.42
C VAL A 64 9.75 -6.13 -14.85
N SER A 65 9.22 -6.11 -16.07
CA SER A 65 8.30 -5.06 -16.52
C SER A 65 6.86 -5.46 -16.18
N ILE A 66 6.11 -4.54 -15.56
CA ILE A 66 4.68 -4.73 -15.30
C ILE A 66 3.84 -4.05 -16.40
N MET A 67 4.46 -3.25 -17.27
CA MET A 67 3.80 -2.69 -18.46
C MET A 67 4.77 -2.33 -19.60
N PRO A 68 4.40 -2.62 -20.86
CA PRO A 68 4.93 -1.94 -22.03
C PRO A 68 4.05 -0.72 -22.37
N GLY A 69 4.52 0.51 -22.19
CA GLY A 69 3.78 1.70 -22.64
C GLY A 69 4.19 3.03 -22.03
N ARG A 70 4.02 4.13 -22.78
CA ARG A 70 4.46 5.49 -22.45
C ARG A 70 3.66 6.14 -21.30
N ASN A 71 4.44 6.65 -20.34
CA ASN A 71 4.29 7.83 -19.49
C ASN A 71 2.90 8.38 -19.20
N HIS A 72 2.37 8.02 -18.02
CA HIS A 72 1.75 8.98 -17.09
C HIS A 72 2.45 8.80 -15.73
N TYR A 73 3.34 9.72 -15.35
CA TYR A 73 4.19 9.66 -14.14
C TYR A 73 3.40 9.47 -12.82
N ASN A 74 2.08 9.64 -12.84
CA ASN A 74 1.16 9.53 -11.70
C ASN A 74 0.15 8.38 -11.78
N ALA A 75 0.22 7.53 -12.80
CA ALA A 75 -0.81 6.51 -13.00
C ALA A 75 -0.65 5.28 -12.10
N PHE A 76 0.57 4.98 -11.64
CA PHE A 76 0.88 3.70 -11.02
C PHE A 76 1.21 3.82 -9.54
N ARG A 77 0.64 2.92 -8.73
CA ARG A 77 0.88 2.82 -7.28
C ARG A 77 1.24 1.40 -6.92
N TYR A 78 2.07 1.24 -5.89
CA TYR A 78 2.38 -0.07 -5.34
C TYR A 78 2.35 -0.07 -3.81
N GLN A 79 2.04 -1.25 -3.24
CA GLN A 79 2.09 -1.52 -1.81
C GLN A 79 2.75 -2.88 -1.59
N TYR A 80 3.77 -2.90 -0.74
CA TYR A 80 4.42 -4.13 -0.33
C TYR A 80 3.81 -4.63 0.98
N VAL A 81 3.32 -5.87 0.99
CA VAL A 81 2.78 -6.51 2.20
C VAL A 81 3.23 -7.97 2.24
N ARG A 82 3.97 -8.32 3.30
CA ARG A 82 4.42 -9.69 3.64
C ARG A 82 4.90 -10.53 2.44
N GLY A 83 5.79 -9.97 1.63
CA GLY A 83 6.42 -10.71 0.53
C GLY A 83 5.70 -10.61 -0.82
N PHE A 84 4.56 -9.93 -0.89
CA PHE A 84 3.88 -9.61 -2.15
C PHE A 84 3.84 -8.11 -2.40
N ILE A 85 3.83 -7.74 -3.68
CA ILE A 85 3.70 -6.36 -4.13
C ILE A 85 2.36 -6.24 -4.87
N CYS A 86 1.43 -5.46 -4.34
CA CYS A 86 0.22 -5.10 -5.06
C CYS A 86 0.47 -3.85 -5.87
N CYS A 87 0.29 -3.96 -7.18
CA CYS A 87 0.42 -2.91 -8.16
C CYS A 87 -0.96 -2.48 -8.62
N SER A 88 -1.20 -1.18 -8.76
CA SER A 88 -2.49 -0.67 -9.23
C SER A 88 -2.34 0.57 -10.09
N SER A 89 -3.23 0.73 -11.07
CA SER A 89 -3.38 1.95 -11.84
C SER A 89 -4.85 2.28 -12.01
N SER A 90 -5.23 3.49 -11.61
CA SER A 90 -6.58 4.01 -11.87
C SER A 90 -6.77 4.34 -13.35
N VAL A 91 -5.72 4.80 -14.04
CA VAL A 91 -5.76 5.19 -15.46
C VAL A 91 -5.96 3.97 -16.35
N TYR A 92 -5.32 2.84 -16.03
CA TYR A 92 -5.40 1.61 -16.81
C TYR A 92 -6.42 0.60 -16.25
N ASP A 93 -7.17 0.98 -15.22
CA ASP A 93 -8.09 0.09 -14.50
C ASP A 93 -7.43 -1.25 -14.09
N LEU A 94 -6.16 -1.19 -13.70
CA LEU A 94 -5.33 -2.38 -13.45
C LEU A 94 -5.12 -2.60 -11.96
N VAL A 95 -5.21 -3.86 -11.52
CA VAL A 95 -4.69 -4.32 -10.23
C VAL A 95 -3.99 -5.66 -10.43
N THR A 96 -2.72 -5.75 -10.03
CA THR A 96 -1.90 -6.94 -10.22
C THR A 96 -1.08 -7.23 -8.97
N ILE A 97 -1.12 -8.47 -8.49
CA ILE A 97 -0.28 -8.92 -7.38
C ILE A 97 0.98 -9.56 -7.96
N TYR A 98 2.14 -9.09 -7.53
CA TYR A 98 3.44 -9.61 -7.92
C TYR A 98 4.13 -10.31 -6.75
N ASN A 99 4.60 -11.54 -6.99
CA ASN A 99 5.42 -12.30 -6.06
C ASN A 99 6.90 -12.19 -6.48
N PRO A 100 7.74 -11.37 -5.82
CA PRO A 100 9.16 -11.25 -6.14
C PRO A 100 9.94 -12.56 -5.97
N THR A 101 9.50 -13.47 -5.10
CA THR A 101 10.17 -14.76 -4.84
C THR A 101 9.94 -15.78 -5.95
N THR A 102 8.73 -15.84 -6.51
CA THR A 102 8.40 -16.76 -7.60
C THR A 102 8.44 -16.11 -8.98
N ARG A 103 8.55 -14.77 -9.02
CA ARG A 103 8.46 -13.91 -10.21
C ARG A 103 7.15 -14.07 -10.97
N GLN A 104 6.08 -14.43 -10.28
CA GLN A 104 4.76 -14.58 -10.88
C GLN A 104 3.93 -13.32 -10.65
N CYS A 105 3.13 -12.98 -11.65
CA CYS A 105 2.12 -11.93 -11.59
C CYS A 105 0.74 -12.60 -11.58
N LEU A 106 -0.16 -12.08 -10.76
CA LEU A 106 -1.56 -12.44 -10.72
C LEU A 106 -2.37 -11.17 -11.00
N PRO A 107 -2.84 -10.96 -12.25
CA PRO A 107 -3.78 -9.89 -12.54
C PRO A 107 -5.12 -10.20 -11.85
N LEU A 108 -5.71 -9.20 -11.21
CA LEU A 108 -7.03 -9.32 -10.61
C LEU A 108 -8.12 -8.99 -11.65
N PRO A 109 -9.32 -9.59 -11.54
CA PRO A 109 -10.43 -9.24 -12.43
C PRO A 109 -10.78 -7.75 -12.31
N LYS A 110 -11.43 -7.20 -13.34
CA LYS A 110 -11.99 -5.86 -13.28
C LYS A 110 -13.23 -5.83 -12.39
N ILE A 111 -13.55 -4.66 -11.86
CA ILE A 111 -14.82 -4.44 -11.17
C ILE A 111 -15.83 -4.06 -12.26
N GLU A 112 -16.82 -4.92 -12.53
CA GLU A 112 -17.74 -4.87 -13.69
C GLU A 112 -18.53 -3.56 -13.85
N SER A 113 -18.52 -2.69 -12.84
CA SER A 113 -19.20 -1.38 -12.86
C SER A 113 -18.36 -0.22 -13.43
N MET A 114 -17.08 -0.43 -13.77
CA MET A 114 -16.23 0.64 -14.30
C MET A 114 -16.38 0.80 -15.82
N VAL A 115 -17.38 1.58 -16.24
CA VAL A 115 -17.24 2.34 -17.48
C VAL A 115 -16.07 3.30 -17.29
N LEU A 116 -15.10 3.29 -18.21
CA LEU A 116 -13.95 4.22 -18.21
C LEU A 116 -14.44 5.65 -18.38
N SER A 117 -14.93 6.26 -17.30
CA SER A 117 -15.28 7.67 -17.26
C SER A 117 -14.17 8.42 -16.54
N PRO A 118 -13.76 9.61 -17.04
CA PRO A 118 -12.77 10.44 -16.36
C PRO A 118 -13.24 10.93 -14.98
N LYS A 119 -14.54 10.76 -14.67
CA LYS A 119 -15.19 11.12 -13.41
C LYS A 119 -15.19 10.00 -12.37
N ARG A 120 -14.75 8.79 -12.74
CA ARG A 120 -14.63 7.64 -11.83
C ARG A 120 -13.18 7.38 -11.48
N HIS A 121 -12.87 7.35 -10.19
CA HIS A 121 -11.52 7.09 -9.70
C HIS A 121 -11.49 5.86 -8.79
N LYS A 122 -10.51 4.98 -9.06
CA LYS A 122 -10.24 3.78 -8.27
C LYS A 122 -9.00 3.97 -7.40
N HIS A 123 -9.11 3.74 -6.11
CA HIS A 123 -7.99 3.66 -5.18
C HIS A 123 -7.92 2.25 -4.61
N CYS A 124 -6.76 1.62 -4.68
CA CYS A 124 -6.56 0.25 -4.19
C CYS A 124 -5.58 0.25 -3.03
N TYR A 125 -5.93 -0.48 -1.97
CA TYR A 125 -5.11 -0.69 -0.80
C TYR A 125 -4.92 -2.18 -0.56
N PHE A 126 -3.70 -2.58 -0.25
CA PHE A 126 -3.34 -3.98 -0.07
C PHE A 126 -3.04 -4.24 1.39
N GLY A 127 -3.60 -5.32 1.92
CA GLY A 127 -3.40 -5.69 3.31
C GLY A 127 -3.38 -7.20 3.53
N TYR A 128 -2.95 -7.58 4.72
CA TYR A 128 -2.84 -8.98 5.12
C TYR A 128 -3.31 -9.14 6.56
N ASP A 129 -4.28 -10.03 6.77
CA ASP A 129 -4.74 -10.43 8.09
C ASP A 129 -3.92 -11.62 8.60
N HIS A 130 -3.21 -11.44 9.71
CA HIS A 130 -2.40 -12.47 10.33
C HIS A 130 -3.22 -13.56 11.03
N VAL A 131 -4.47 -13.26 11.42
CA VAL A 131 -5.34 -14.20 12.12
C VAL A 131 -5.97 -15.18 11.12
N MET A 132 -6.59 -14.66 10.07
CA MET A 132 -7.19 -15.51 9.02
C MET A 132 -6.17 -15.99 7.99
N ASN A 133 -4.95 -15.45 8.02
CA ASN A 133 -3.89 -15.72 7.04
C ASN A 133 -4.35 -15.42 5.59
N GLU A 134 -5.03 -14.29 5.41
CA GLU A 134 -5.62 -13.87 4.14
C GLU A 134 -4.99 -12.57 3.65
N TYR A 135 -4.62 -12.53 2.37
CA TYR A 135 -4.33 -11.28 1.69
C TYR A 135 -5.62 -10.72 1.10
N LYS A 136 -5.85 -9.42 1.30
CA LYS A 136 -7.00 -8.72 0.75
C LYS A 136 -6.59 -7.44 0.04
N VAL A 137 -7.30 -7.13 -1.04
CA VAL A 137 -7.25 -5.83 -1.71
C VAL A 137 -8.57 -5.12 -1.47
N LEU A 138 -8.49 -3.92 -0.89
CA LEU A 138 -9.60 -2.99 -0.77
C LEU A 138 -9.56 -2.04 -1.97
N ALA A 139 -10.62 -2.01 -2.77
CA ALA A 139 -10.83 -1.03 -3.82
C ALA A 139 -11.93 -0.05 -3.43
N MET A 140 -11.59 1.24 -3.42
CA MET A 140 -12.53 2.34 -3.26
C MET A 140 -12.79 2.96 -4.62
N VAL A 141 -14.06 3.03 -4.99
CA VAL A 141 -14.52 3.57 -6.26
C VAL A 141 -15.32 4.81 -5.97
N ASN A 142 -14.79 5.96 -6.40
CA ASN A 142 -15.44 7.25 -6.29
C ASN A 142 -16.06 7.61 -7.64
N ASP A 143 -17.32 8.00 -7.65
CA ASP A 143 -17.99 8.59 -8.81
C ASP A 143 -18.30 10.06 -8.50
N SER A 144 -17.56 10.97 -9.13
CA SER A 144 -17.75 12.40 -8.89
C SER A 144 -19.00 12.96 -9.54
N GLN A 145 -19.64 12.23 -10.48
CA GLN A 145 -20.87 12.65 -11.13
C GLN A 145 -22.08 12.31 -10.26
N GLU A 146 -22.12 11.08 -9.76
CA GLU A 146 -23.20 10.61 -8.91
C GLU A 146 -22.99 10.97 -7.43
N LEU A 147 -21.84 11.56 -7.09
CA LEU A 147 -21.43 11.85 -5.72
C LEU A 147 -21.47 10.60 -4.82
N THR A 148 -21.14 9.44 -5.39
CA THR A 148 -21.18 8.16 -4.67
C THR A 148 -19.80 7.57 -4.47
N GLN A 149 -19.67 6.79 -3.40
CA GLN A 149 -18.52 5.96 -3.13
C GLN A 149 -18.96 4.51 -2.91
N THR A 150 -18.23 3.56 -3.52
CA THR A 150 -18.42 2.13 -3.24
C THR A 150 -17.12 1.46 -2.86
N PHE A 151 -17.23 0.46 -2.00
CA PHE A 151 -16.10 -0.29 -1.46
C PHE A 151 -16.20 -1.74 -1.91
N HIS A 152 -15.09 -2.28 -2.39
CA HIS A 152 -14.99 -3.65 -2.86
C HIS A 152 -13.77 -4.31 -2.25
N VAL A 153 -13.92 -5.58 -1.85
CA VAL A 153 -12.84 -6.38 -1.30
C VAL A 153 -12.61 -7.59 -2.19
N PHE A 154 -11.35 -7.83 -2.53
CA PHE A 154 -10.89 -9.05 -3.17
C PHE A 154 -10.01 -9.82 -2.19
N THR A 155 -10.30 -11.10 -1.97
CA THR A 155 -9.48 -11.97 -1.11
C THR A 155 -8.70 -12.97 -1.97
N LEU A 156 -7.39 -13.01 -1.81
CA LEU A 156 -6.53 -13.91 -2.57
C LEU A 156 -6.69 -15.36 -2.10
N GLY A 157 -6.59 -16.30 -3.03
CA GLY A 157 -6.51 -17.74 -2.72
C GLY A 157 -7.84 -18.39 -2.35
N ARG A 158 -8.98 -17.71 -2.53
CA ARG A 158 -10.31 -18.34 -2.49
C ARG A 158 -10.61 -19.08 -3.78
N ASP A 159 -11.46 -20.10 -3.68
CA ASP A 159 -12.02 -20.77 -4.86
C ASP A 159 -12.94 -19.76 -5.60
N CYS A 160 -12.68 -19.55 -6.89
CA CYS A 160 -13.36 -18.54 -7.72
C CYS A 160 -13.30 -17.11 -7.15
N PRO A 161 -12.11 -16.50 -7.04
CA PRO A 161 -11.97 -15.23 -6.35
C PRO A 161 -12.56 -14.09 -7.19
N GLN A 162 -13.52 -13.36 -6.60
CA GLN A 162 -14.20 -12.24 -7.21
C GLN A 162 -14.22 -11.03 -6.28
N TRP A 163 -14.44 -9.84 -6.84
CA TRP A 163 -14.68 -8.64 -6.05
C TRP A 163 -16.04 -8.74 -5.35
N ARG A 164 -16.04 -8.53 -4.04
CA ARG A 164 -17.27 -8.43 -3.25
C ARG A 164 -17.47 -6.99 -2.80
N LYS A 165 -18.64 -6.42 -3.10
CA LYS A 165 -19.05 -5.12 -2.56
C LYS A 165 -19.28 -5.24 -1.05
N ILE A 166 -18.75 -4.30 -0.29
CA ILE A 166 -18.98 -4.19 1.16
C ILE A 166 -19.71 -2.89 1.48
N ARG A 167 -20.45 -2.88 2.60
CA ARG A 167 -21.03 -1.65 3.14
C ARG A 167 -19.96 -0.96 3.98
N GLY A 168 -19.61 0.28 3.64
CA GLY A 168 -18.81 1.11 4.52
C GLY A 168 -19.64 1.52 5.74
N ASN A 169 -19.03 1.53 6.92
CA ASN A 169 -19.63 2.07 8.14
C ASN A 169 -19.29 3.55 8.34
N ILE A 170 -19.20 4.30 7.23
CA ILE A 170 -18.86 5.72 7.22
C ILE A 170 -20.00 6.46 6.55
N ASP A 171 -20.58 7.42 7.27
CA ASP A 171 -21.81 8.12 6.89
C ASP A 171 -21.58 9.38 6.04
N TYR A 172 -20.31 9.74 5.77
CA TYR A 172 -19.95 10.96 5.03
C TYR A 172 -19.42 10.66 3.63
N GLU A 173 -19.58 11.63 2.72
CA GLU A 173 -18.89 11.66 1.42
C GLU A 173 -17.37 11.85 1.62
N LEU A 174 -16.68 10.76 1.96
CA LEU A 174 -15.23 10.72 2.00
C LEU A 174 -14.68 10.40 0.62
N ILE A 175 -13.88 11.29 0.07
CA ILE A 175 -13.14 11.02 -1.16
C ILE A 175 -11.74 10.57 -0.75
N SER A 176 -11.43 9.30 -1.00
CA SER A 176 -10.06 8.80 -0.90
C SER A 176 -9.15 9.65 -1.77
N VAL A 177 -8.07 10.20 -1.19
CA VAL A 177 -7.13 11.03 -1.95
C VAL A 177 -6.14 10.12 -2.68
N SER A 178 -5.61 10.61 -3.80
CA SER A 178 -4.49 10.01 -4.51
C SER A 178 -3.18 10.08 -3.71
N ARG A 179 -3.11 9.45 -2.54
CA ARG A 179 -1.89 9.27 -1.74
C ARG A 179 -1.77 7.80 -1.30
N ALA A 180 -0.54 7.30 -1.24
CA ALA A 180 -0.26 5.91 -0.90
C ALA A 180 -0.67 5.61 0.55
N GLY A 181 -1.32 4.47 0.76
CA GLY A 181 -1.60 3.93 2.10
C GLY A 181 -0.53 2.93 2.54
N VAL A 182 -0.56 2.56 3.81
CA VAL A 182 0.36 1.57 4.39
C VAL A 182 -0.43 0.52 5.17
N CYS A 183 -0.05 -0.75 5.02
CA CYS A 183 -0.59 -1.82 5.85
C CYS A 183 0.38 -2.13 7.00
N ILE A 184 -0.12 -2.07 8.24
CA ILE A 184 0.62 -2.37 9.45
C ILE A 184 -0.24 -3.31 10.28
N ASP A 185 0.29 -4.51 10.53
CA ASP A 185 -0.36 -5.54 11.35
C ASP A 185 -1.86 -5.77 11.10
N GLY A 186 -2.22 -6.00 9.84
CA GLY A 186 -3.63 -6.23 9.46
C GLY A 186 -4.50 -4.98 9.42
N THR A 187 -3.95 -3.80 9.65
CA THR A 187 -4.64 -2.52 9.49
C THR A 187 -4.08 -1.74 8.31
N ILE A 188 -4.94 -1.34 7.38
CA ILE A 188 -4.60 -0.45 6.28
C ILE A 188 -4.85 0.99 6.73
N TYR A 189 -3.83 1.82 6.74
CA TYR A 189 -3.93 3.26 7.00
C TYR A 189 -3.86 4.05 5.70
N TYR A 190 -4.77 5.02 5.56
CA TYR A 190 -4.85 5.87 4.37
C TYR A 190 -5.41 7.25 4.72
N VAL A 191 -5.30 8.18 3.76
CA VAL A 191 -5.79 9.56 3.91
C VAL A 191 -7.02 9.75 3.02
N ALA A 192 -8.06 10.33 3.58
CA ALA A 192 -9.29 10.70 2.89
C ALA A 192 -9.57 12.20 3.04
N VAL A 193 -10.37 12.74 2.14
CA VAL A 193 -10.92 14.10 2.22
C VAL A 193 -12.40 14.01 2.50
N ARG A 194 -12.85 14.66 3.57
CA ARG A 194 -14.25 14.94 3.83
C ARG A 194 -14.63 16.22 3.10
N ARG A 195 -15.60 16.14 2.18
CA ARG A 195 -16.22 17.34 1.63
C ARG A 195 -17.06 18.02 2.71
N LYS A 196 -16.99 19.34 2.80
CA LYS A 196 -17.90 20.17 3.59
C LYS A 196 -18.72 21.00 2.61
N ASP A 197 -20.03 21.00 2.80
CA ASP A 197 -20.92 21.87 2.04
C ASP A 197 -20.50 23.32 2.31
N ASN A 198 -20.15 24.07 1.25
CA ASN A 198 -19.74 25.47 1.25
C ASN A 198 -18.23 25.82 1.43
N GLU A 199 -17.31 24.86 1.47
CA GLU A 199 -15.86 25.15 1.45
C GLU A 199 -15.19 24.70 0.14
N ASN A 200 -14.30 25.53 -0.42
CA ASN A 200 -13.50 25.18 -1.61
C ASN A 200 -12.49 24.05 -1.35
N TYR A 201 -12.20 23.73 -0.09
CA TYR A 201 -11.23 22.72 0.32
C TYR A 201 -11.87 21.77 1.33
N GLY A 202 -11.80 20.46 1.06
CA GLY A 202 -12.27 19.46 2.00
C GLY A 202 -11.27 19.20 3.13
N GLU A 203 -11.77 18.69 4.25
CA GLU A 203 -10.98 18.38 5.43
C GLU A 203 -10.24 17.05 5.27
N LEU A 204 -8.94 17.04 5.54
CA LEU A 204 -8.11 15.83 5.46
C LEU A 204 -8.22 15.03 6.75
N LEU A 205 -8.50 13.74 6.59
CA LEU A 205 -8.70 12.80 7.68
C LEU A 205 -7.80 11.57 7.49
N MET A 206 -7.27 11.04 8.59
CA MET A 206 -6.63 9.72 8.59
C MET A 206 -7.68 8.68 8.91
N MET A 207 -7.70 7.67 8.06
CA MET A 207 -8.62 6.55 8.15
C MET A 207 -7.82 5.27 8.30
N SER A 208 -8.46 4.29 8.91
CA SER A 208 -7.96 2.93 8.98
C SER A 208 -9.02 1.96 8.49
N PHE A 209 -8.58 0.85 7.93
CA PHE A 209 -9.42 -0.27 7.53
C PHE A 209 -8.84 -1.55 8.14
N ASP A 210 -9.63 -2.19 9.00
CA ASP A 210 -9.27 -3.47 9.59
C ASP A 210 -9.51 -4.59 8.57
N VAL A 211 -8.43 -5.26 8.15
CA VAL A 211 -8.49 -6.24 7.05
C VAL A 211 -9.32 -7.47 7.43
N LYS A 212 -9.33 -7.83 8.72
CA LYS A 212 -10.05 -8.99 9.24
C LYS A 212 -11.56 -8.78 9.22
N SER A 213 -12.03 -7.75 9.92
CA SER A 213 -13.44 -7.41 10.08
C SER A 213 -14.03 -6.63 8.91
N GLU A 214 -13.18 -6.11 8.03
CA GLU A 214 -13.54 -5.30 6.86
C GLU A 214 -14.31 -4.03 7.24
N ARG A 215 -13.88 -3.39 8.34
CA ARG A 215 -14.49 -2.17 8.89
C ARG A 215 -13.54 -1.00 8.83
N PHE A 216 -14.12 0.18 8.70
CA PHE A 216 -13.41 1.44 8.64
C PHE A 216 -13.47 2.17 9.97
N TYR A 217 -12.39 2.88 10.33
CA TYR A 217 -12.32 3.65 11.56
C TYR A 217 -11.58 4.97 11.34
N HIS A 218 -12.00 5.99 12.08
CA HIS A 218 -11.27 7.25 12.17
C HIS A 218 -10.03 7.09 13.05
N VAL A 219 -8.93 7.67 12.60
CA VAL A 219 -7.71 7.79 13.39
C VAL A 219 -7.59 9.23 13.85
N ARG A 220 -7.57 9.48 15.16
CA ARG A 220 -7.32 10.81 15.70
C ARG A 220 -5.87 11.18 15.43
N THR A 221 -5.70 12.41 14.99
CA THR A 221 -4.41 12.98 14.57
C THR A 221 -4.28 14.36 15.17
N PRO A 222 -3.07 14.80 15.53
CA PRO A 222 -2.81 16.17 15.93
C PRO A 222 -3.22 17.16 14.82
N GLU A 223 -3.81 18.30 15.17
CA GLU A 223 -4.26 19.31 14.19
C GLU A 223 -3.12 19.78 13.28
N THR A 224 -1.91 19.90 13.85
CA THR A 224 -0.69 20.31 13.15
C THR A 224 -0.26 19.33 12.05
N LEU A 225 -0.67 18.06 12.13
CA LEU A 225 -0.35 17.03 11.13
C LEU A 225 -1.01 17.34 9.77
N TRP A 226 -2.12 18.08 9.78
CA TRP A 226 -2.91 18.38 8.58
C TRP A 226 -2.83 19.81 8.09
N SER A 227 -1.84 20.58 8.54
CA SER A 227 -1.67 21.98 8.17
C SER A 227 -1.90 22.20 6.65
N PRO A 228 -2.76 23.16 6.26
CA PRO A 228 -3.02 23.49 4.85
C PRO A 228 -1.75 23.86 4.08
N LYS A 229 -0.70 24.30 4.79
CA LYS A 229 0.61 24.66 4.23
C LYS A 229 1.45 23.45 3.81
N CYS A 230 1.04 22.23 4.12
CA CYS A 230 1.78 21.03 3.75
C CYS A 230 1.44 20.58 2.33
N THR A 231 2.46 20.53 1.46
CA THR A 231 2.34 20.18 0.04
C THR A 231 2.40 18.67 -0.18
N GLU A 232 3.31 17.99 0.52
CA GLU A 232 3.54 16.55 0.39
C GLU A 232 3.36 15.82 1.70
N ARG A 233 2.79 14.62 1.60
CA ARG A 233 2.45 13.76 2.73
C ARG A 233 2.62 12.30 2.32
N GLY A 234 3.30 11.53 3.16
CA GLY A 234 3.52 10.09 2.96
C GLY A 234 3.27 9.31 4.24
N LEU A 235 2.59 8.17 4.13
CA LEU A 235 2.43 7.23 5.23
C LEU A 235 3.45 6.11 5.11
N PHE A 236 4.00 5.67 6.23
CA PHE A 236 5.02 4.63 6.26
C PHE A 236 4.95 3.78 7.52
N ASN A 237 5.56 2.61 7.47
CA ASN A 237 5.69 1.74 8.63
C ASN A 237 7.04 1.99 9.32
N HIS A 238 6.98 2.42 10.59
CA HIS A 238 8.13 2.58 11.47
C HIS A 238 8.13 1.48 12.53
N GLN A 239 8.80 0.36 12.26
CA GLN A 239 8.93 -0.75 13.22
C GLN A 239 7.60 -1.30 13.78
N GLY A 240 6.54 -1.29 12.97
CA GLY A 240 5.19 -1.69 13.38
C GLY A 240 4.32 -0.54 13.89
N LYS A 241 4.83 0.69 13.91
CA LYS A 241 4.08 1.91 14.23
C LYS A 241 3.75 2.69 12.97
N LEU A 242 2.63 3.38 12.99
CA LEU A 242 2.23 4.25 11.90
C LEU A 242 3.07 5.53 11.91
N GLY A 243 3.78 5.76 10.81
CA GLY A 243 4.52 6.99 10.56
C GLY A 243 3.85 7.84 9.48
N CYS A 244 3.94 9.16 9.64
CA CYS A 244 3.54 10.14 8.64
C CYS A 244 4.69 11.13 8.44
N ILE A 245 5.07 11.38 7.20
CA ILE A 245 5.99 12.46 6.85
C ILE A 245 5.19 13.55 6.15
N SER A 246 5.40 14.80 6.55
CA SER A 246 4.76 15.96 5.94
C SER A 246 5.81 17.05 5.73
N SER A 247 5.88 17.60 4.52
CA SER A 247 6.71 18.78 4.23
C SER A 247 5.85 20.02 4.03
N ASN A 248 6.37 21.16 4.48
CA ASN A 248 5.95 22.50 4.07
C ASN A 248 7.18 23.27 3.57
N GLU A 249 7.00 24.54 3.17
CA GLU A 249 8.07 25.36 2.56
C GLU A 249 9.36 25.40 3.39
N ASN A 250 9.26 25.38 4.72
CA ASN A 250 10.39 25.62 5.62
C ASN A 250 10.78 24.40 6.46
N ASN A 251 9.92 23.38 6.55
CA ASN A 251 10.09 22.30 7.51
C ASN A 251 9.61 20.95 6.95
N ILE A 252 10.31 19.90 7.37
CA ILE A 252 9.84 18.51 7.25
C ILE A 252 9.50 18.03 8.64
N SER A 253 8.28 17.57 8.86
CA SER A 253 7.85 16.95 10.10
C SER A 253 7.65 15.46 9.90
N MET A 254 8.20 14.67 10.81
CA MET A 254 7.96 13.24 10.91
C MET A 254 7.14 12.98 12.17
N TRP A 255 5.97 12.38 12.00
CA TRP A 255 5.05 12.00 13.07
C TRP A 255 5.05 10.48 13.22
N ILE A 256 5.13 9.98 14.45
CA ILE A 256 5.02 8.55 14.76
C ILE A 256 3.90 8.35 15.77
N MET A 257 3.00 7.42 15.49
CA MET A 257 1.98 6.99 16.44
C MET A 257 2.61 6.04 17.46
N GLU A 258 2.91 6.55 18.65
CA GLU A 258 3.61 5.79 19.69
C GLU A 258 2.69 4.75 20.35
N ASN A 259 1.41 5.10 20.50
CA ASN A 259 0.40 4.24 21.08
C ASN A 259 -0.86 4.23 20.19
N ALA A 260 -1.16 3.08 19.58
CA ALA A 260 -2.30 2.94 18.68
C ALA A 260 -3.66 2.93 19.40
N GLU A 261 -3.73 2.41 20.62
CA GLU A 261 -4.96 2.34 21.41
C GLU A 261 -5.38 3.73 21.89
N LYS A 262 -4.42 4.49 22.43
CA LYS A 262 -4.65 5.86 22.92
C LYS A 262 -4.58 6.90 21.80
N GLN A 263 -4.05 6.53 20.64
CA GLN A 263 -3.77 7.43 19.51
C GLN A 263 -2.87 8.60 19.92
N GLU A 264 -1.81 8.29 20.65
CA GLU A 264 -0.78 9.25 21.07
C GLU A 264 0.32 9.34 20.01
N TRP A 265 0.73 10.57 19.69
CA TRP A 265 1.67 10.86 18.62
C TRP A 265 2.88 11.62 19.15
N SER A 266 4.06 11.26 18.64
CA SER A 266 5.29 12.04 18.78
C SER A 266 5.64 12.67 17.43
N ASN A 267 6.39 13.78 17.45
CA ASN A 267 6.94 14.35 16.22
C ASN A 267 8.39 14.81 16.37
N ILE A 268 9.06 14.84 15.23
CA ILE A 268 10.36 15.48 15.06
C ILE A 268 10.23 16.41 13.85
N THR A 269 10.61 17.67 14.03
CA THR A 269 10.60 18.67 12.96
C THR A 269 12.02 19.03 12.58
N PHE A 270 12.33 18.91 11.30
CA PHE A 270 13.60 19.30 10.70
C PHE A 270 13.38 20.62 9.96
N GLY A 271 14.17 21.65 10.29
CA GLY A 271 14.22 22.89 9.53
C GLY A 271 14.97 22.68 8.22
N LEU A 272 14.39 23.13 7.10
CA LEU A 272 15.07 23.18 5.81
C LEU A 272 15.76 24.54 5.69
N LEU A 273 17.09 24.54 5.56
CA LEU A 273 17.86 25.77 5.31
C LEU A 273 17.73 26.24 3.85
N GLU A 274 17.47 25.32 2.92
CA GLU A 274 17.09 25.57 1.52
C GLU A 274 16.21 24.39 1.06
N TYR A 275 15.11 24.64 0.35
CA TYR A 275 14.23 23.57 -0.17
C TYR A 275 14.84 22.99 -1.46
N PRO A 276 15.42 21.77 -1.47
CA PRO A 276 15.74 21.13 -2.73
C PRO A 276 14.40 20.66 -3.30
N GLY A 277 13.97 21.20 -4.44
CA GLY A 277 12.68 20.92 -5.08
C GLY A 277 12.44 19.46 -5.50
N GLY A 278 12.42 18.53 -4.55
CA GLY A 278 12.22 17.10 -4.73
C GLY A 278 10.87 16.65 -4.18
N ASP A 279 10.19 15.81 -4.96
CA ASP A 279 8.84 15.32 -4.68
C ASP A 279 8.89 13.97 -3.94
N PHE A 280 8.62 13.97 -2.64
CA PHE A 280 8.56 12.79 -1.78
C PHE A 280 7.20 12.08 -1.93
N ARG A 281 7.02 11.36 -3.04
CA ARG A 281 5.71 10.76 -3.35
C ARG A 281 5.40 9.46 -2.59
N THR A 282 6.39 8.61 -2.34
CA THR A 282 6.17 7.31 -1.67
C THR A 282 7.40 6.84 -0.89
N PHE A 283 7.24 6.68 0.42
CA PHE A 283 8.17 5.97 1.30
C PHE A 283 7.40 4.88 2.02
N SER A 284 7.67 3.60 1.74
CA SER A 284 6.91 2.49 2.35
C SER A 284 7.37 2.16 3.78
N GLY A 285 8.45 2.78 4.25
CA GLY A 285 9.03 2.57 5.58
C GLY A 285 10.40 1.89 5.56
N ILE A 286 10.98 1.77 6.75
CA ILE A 286 12.17 0.93 7.01
C ILE A 286 11.68 -0.26 7.81
N THR A 287 11.54 -1.40 7.16
CA THR A 287 11.34 -2.66 7.85
C THR A 287 12.72 -3.24 8.14
N PRO A 288 13.09 -3.53 9.40
CA PRO A 288 14.24 -4.37 9.67
C PRO A 288 14.09 -5.66 8.87
N ALA A 289 15.15 -6.11 8.20
CA ALA A 289 15.13 -7.33 7.35
C ALA A 289 14.65 -8.60 8.10
N ALA A 290 14.52 -8.52 9.43
CA ALA A 290 13.99 -9.53 10.34
C ALA A 290 12.46 -9.71 10.31
N ARG A 291 11.69 -9.02 9.44
CA ARG A 291 10.23 -9.24 9.32
C ARG A 291 9.72 -9.67 7.94
N LEU A 292 10.47 -10.57 7.27
CA LEU A 292 10.07 -11.33 6.06
C LEU A 292 9.58 -12.74 6.40
#